data_AF-A0A947KPQ1-F1
#
_entry.id   AF-A0A947KPQ1-F1
#
_cell.length_a   1.000
_cell.length_b   1.000
_cell.length_c   1.000
_cell.angle_alpha   90.00
_cell.angle_beta   90.00
_cell.angle_gamma   90.00
#
_symmetry.space_group_name_H-M   'P 1'
#
loop_
_entity.id
_entity.type
_entity.pdbx_description
1 polymer ?
#
loop_
_entity_poly.entity_id
_entity_poly.type
_entity_poly.pdbx_seq_one_letter_code
_entity_poly.pdbx_strand_id
1 'polypeptide(L)'
;MKQISYELFKTADVKEIVEVIEKELGTRNESPFWTDKIVPFSEAILSVLIPLRDNRMLFDPEGNPQGELTPELFLDWSDFVSLKSLAFTLQKSNVARELLRTNLDKSTCQKYEQIDLKLLGDYLSRYTVNLENESLDFPISNYNLHQGVSNVIKSLL
;
A
#
# COMPACT_ATOMS: atom_id res chain seq x y z
N MET A 1 -11.93 -11.88 6.54
CA MET A 1 -10.62 -11.83 7.23
C MET A 1 -10.82 -12.05 8.72
N LYS A 2 -9.76 -12.37 9.45
CA LYS A 2 -9.83 -12.60 10.91
C LYS A 2 -10.04 -11.26 11.63
N GLN A 3 -10.82 -11.24 12.72
CA GLN A 3 -11.04 -10.01 13.52
C GLN A 3 -9.72 -9.38 14.01
N ILE A 4 -8.75 -10.23 14.37
CA ILE A 4 -7.44 -9.78 14.85
C ILE A 4 -6.68 -8.94 13.82
N SER A 5 -6.92 -9.17 12.52
CA SER A 5 -6.31 -8.41 11.43
C SER A 5 -6.87 -6.99 11.37
N TYR A 6 -8.15 -6.78 11.67
CA TYR A 6 -8.71 -5.41 11.72
C TYR A 6 -8.09 -4.59 12.85
N GLU A 7 -7.97 -5.17 14.05
CA GLU A 7 -7.35 -4.48 15.19
C GLU A 7 -5.88 -4.14 14.92
N LEU A 8 -5.17 -5.07 14.29
CA LEU A 8 -3.78 -4.89 13.87
C LEU A 8 -3.64 -3.68 12.94
N PHE A 9 -4.35 -3.66 11.80
CA PHE A 9 -4.20 -2.57 10.82
C PHE A 9 -4.70 -1.21 11.34
N LYS A 10 -5.63 -1.20 12.29
CA LYS A 10 -6.16 0.02 12.89
C LYS A 10 -5.14 0.78 13.74
N THR A 11 -4.23 0.08 14.42
CA THR A 11 -3.41 0.68 15.48
C THR A 11 -1.92 0.40 15.37
N ALA A 12 -1.54 -0.74 14.79
CA ALA A 12 -0.15 -1.19 14.76
C ALA A 12 0.71 -0.35 13.82
N ASP A 13 2.01 -0.34 14.05
CA ASP A 13 2.97 0.29 13.14
C ASP A 13 3.33 -0.62 11.95
N VAL A 14 4.14 -0.09 11.02
CA VAL A 14 4.59 -0.85 9.83
C VAL A 14 5.27 -2.16 10.23
N LYS A 15 6.15 -2.11 11.24
CA LYS A 15 6.99 -3.23 11.65
C LYS A 15 6.14 -4.33 12.25
N GLU A 16 5.22 -3.98 13.15
CA GLU A 16 4.30 -4.92 13.79
C GLU A 16 3.43 -5.66 12.76
N ILE A 17 2.88 -4.95 11.77
CA ILE A 17 2.06 -5.57 10.72
C ILE A 17 2.91 -6.51 9.86
N VAL A 18 4.11 -6.08 9.46
CA VAL A 18 5.03 -6.89 8.64
C VAL A 18 5.47 -8.15 9.38
N GLU A 19 5.81 -8.06 10.66
CA GLU A 19 6.20 -9.21 11.49
C GLU A 19 5.07 -10.25 11.60
N VAL A 20 3.81 -9.80 11.73
CA VAL A 20 2.66 -10.70 11.73
C VAL A 20 2.50 -11.41 10.39
N ILE A 21 2.63 -10.68 9.28
CA ILE A 21 2.55 -11.26 7.92
C ILE A 21 3.67 -12.28 7.71
N GLU A 22 4.91 -11.95 8.06
CA GLU A 22 6.07 -12.84 7.94
C GLU A 22 5.90 -14.11 8.79
N LYS A 23 5.40 -13.97 10.02
CA LYS A 23 5.11 -15.12 10.90
C LYS A 23 4.03 -16.04 10.33
N GLU A 24 2.96 -15.49 9.76
CA GLU A 24 1.89 -16.29 9.15
C GLU A 24 2.39 -17.03 7.90
N LEU A 25 3.26 -16.41 7.09
CA LEU A 25 3.94 -17.06 5.95
C LEU A 25 4.78 -18.26 6.41
N GLY A 26 5.58 -18.08 7.47
CA GLY A 26 6.39 -19.15 8.05
C GLY A 26 5.54 -20.28 8.65
N THR A 27 4.44 -19.94 9.33
CA THR A 27 3.54 -20.92 9.95
C THR A 27 2.84 -21.82 8.92
N ARG A 28 2.53 -21.28 7.75
CA ARG A 28 1.93 -22.03 6.64
C ARG A 28 2.94 -22.82 5.80
N ASN A 29 4.23 -22.70 6.12
CA ASN A 29 5.31 -23.28 5.32
C ASN A 29 5.21 -22.87 3.85
N GLU A 30 4.83 -21.60 3.61
CA GLU A 30 4.81 -21.03 2.27
C GLU A 30 6.22 -21.06 1.67
N SER A 31 6.30 -21.16 0.35
CA SER A 31 7.59 -21.16 -0.35
C SER A 31 8.39 -19.89 0.03
N PRO A 32 9.73 -19.98 0.23
CA PRO A 32 10.58 -18.81 0.46
C PRO A 32 10.40 -17.71 -0.58
N PHE A 33 10.04 -18.11 -1.81
CA PHE A 33 9.66 -17.19 -2.88
C PHE A 33 8.58 -16.20 -2.46
N TRP A 34 7.54 -16.63 -1.73
CA TRP A 34 6.45 -15.75 -1.33
C TRP A 34 6.88 -14.78 -0.23
N THR A 35 7.70 -15.22 0.73
CA THR A 35 8.28 -14.34 1.74
C THR A 35 9.11 -13.22 1.10
N ASP A 36 9.97 -13.56 0.13
CA ASP A 36 10.80 -12.61 -0.61
C ASP A 36 10.01 -11.58 -1.43
N LYS A 37 8.72 -11.84 -1.69
CA LYS A 37 7.84 -10.94 -2.45
C LYS A 37 6.91 -10.16 -1.54
N ILE A 38 6.27 -10.82 -0.59
CA ILE A 38 5.22 -10.27 0.26
C ILE A 38 5.80 -9.34 1.31
N VAL A 39 6.91 -9.70 1.97
CA VAL A 39 7.49 -8.86 3.02
C VAL A 39 7.92 -7.49 2.48
N PRO A 40 8.72 -7.40 1.39
CA PRO A 40 9.08 -6.09 0.82
C PRO A 40 7.88 -5.32 0.26
N PHE A 41 6.87 -6.02 -0.26
CA PHE A 41 5.63 -5.39 -0.72
C PHE A 41 4.91 -4.73 0.45
N SER A 42 4.61 -5.50 1.50
CA SER A 42 3.89 -5.02 2.69
C SER A 42 4.61 -3.85 3.34
N GLU A 43 5.92 -3.91 3.49
CA GLU A 43 6.72 -2.79 4.00
C GLU A 43 6.57 -1.54 3.13
N ALA A 44 6.67 -1.68 1.81
CA ALA A 44 6.55 -0.57 0.87
C ALA A 44 5.17 0.09 0.88
N ILE A 45 4.08 -0.67 0.84
CA ILE A 45 2.73 -0.09 0.86
C ILE A 45 2.36 0.49 2.23
N LEU A 46 2.74 -0.17 3.33
CA LEU A 46 2.47 0.33 4.68
C LEU A 46 3.26 1.59 4.99
N SER A 47 4.45 1.78 4.40
CA SER A 47 5.22 3.01 4.54
C SER A 47 4.45 4.28 4.15
N VAL A 48 3.41 4.15 3.31
CA VAL A 48 2.55 5.27 2.90
C VAL A 48 1.14 5.20 3.50
N LEU A 49 0.56 4.00 3.66
CA LEU A 49 -0.78 3.86 4.23
C LEU A 49 -0.82 4.19 5.73
N ILE A 50 0.25 3.92 6.47
CA ILE A 50 0.31 4.23 7.90
C ILE A 50 0.33 5.74 8.15
N PRO A 51 1.19 6.56 7.49
CA PRO A 51 1.09 8.01 7.58
C PRO A 51 -0.28 8.55 7.16
N LEU A 52 -0.91 8.02 6.11
CA LEU A 52 -2.26 8.43 5.72
C LEU A 52 -3.30 8.09 6.79
N ARG A 53 -3.23 6.91 7.41
CA ARG A 53 -4.08 6.50 8.53
C ARG A 53 -3.95 7.45 9.70
N ASP A 54 -2.72 7.68 10.13
CA ASP A 54 -2.43 8.46 11.35
C ASP A 54 -2.86 9.93 11.17
N ASN A 55 -2.81 10.44 9.93
CA ASN A 55 -3.30 11.77 9.57
C ASN A 55 -4.80 11.82 9.21
N ARG A 56 -5.53 10.70 9.30
CA ARG A 56 -6.96 10.59 8.92
C ARG A 56 -7.23 11.00 7.47
N MET A 57 -6.34 10.59 6.59
CA MET A 57 -6.32 10.89 5.16
C MET A 57 -6.39 9.62 4.31
N LEU A 58 -6.97 8.53 4.83
CA LEU A 58 -7.15 7.33 4.05
C LEU A 58 -8.24 7.52 2.99
N PHE A 59 -8.01 6.89 1.85
CA PHE A 59 -8.95 6.82 0.75
C PHE A 59 -8.74 5.50 -0.01
N ASP A 60 -9.76 5.07 -0.75
CA ASP A 60 -9.72 3.90 -1.63
C ASP A 60 -9.17 4.27 -3.03
N PRO A 61 -8.90 3.29 -3.91
CA PRO A 61 -8.42 3.55 -5.28
C PRO A 61 -9.34 4.47 -6.11
N GLU A 62 -10.63 4.52 -5.81
CA GLU A 62 -11.61 5.42 -6.42
C GLU A 62 -11.57 6.85 -5.85
N GLY A 63 -10.77 7.07 -4.79
CA GLY A 63 -10.58 8.35 -4.13
C GLY A 63 -11.56 8.59 -2.98
N ASN A 64 -12.45 7.67 -2.64
CA ASN A 64 -13.43 7.88 -1.57
C ASN A 64 -12.77 7.80 -0.19
N PRO A 65 -13.15 8.70 0.74
CA PRO A 65 -12.61 8.70 2.10
C PRO A 65 -12.85 7.38 2.84
N GLN A 66 -11.85 6.93 3.58
CA GLN A 66 -11.92 5.76 4.45
C GLN A 66 -11.59 6.18 5.89
N GLY A 67 -12.39 5.70 6.85
CA GLY A 67 -12.24 6.10 8.25
C GLY A 67 -11.10 5.39 8.98
N GLU A 68 -10.77 4.17 8.55
CA GLU A 68 -9.80 3.30 9.19
C GLU A 68 -9.02 2.50 8.13
N LEU A 69 -7.79 2.12 8.45
CA LEU A 69 -7.04 1.20 7.61
C LEU A 69 -7.53 -0.21 7.90
N THR A 70 -8.27 -0.79 6.97
CA THR A 70 -8.71 -2.17 7.05
C THR A 70 -7.81 -3.08 6.22
N PRO A 71 -7.78 -4.39 6.52
CA PRO A 71 -7.13 -5.37 5.66
C PRO A 71 -7.65 -5.34 4.21
N GLU A 72 -8.94 -5.07 3.98
CA GLU A 72 -9.52 -4.90 2.65
C GLU A 72 -8.92 -3.69 1.93
N LEU A 73 -8.87 -2.53 2.59
CA LEU A 73 -8.29 -1.32 1.99
C LEU A 73 -6.81 -1.53 1.63
N PHE A 74 -6.07 -2.23 2.49
CA PHE A 74 -4.69 -2.64 2.19
C PHE A 74 -4.62 -3.52 0.93
N LEU A 75 -5.55 -4.47 0.76
CA LEU A 75 -5.59 -5.33 -0.42
C LEU A 75 -6.06 -4.58 -1.68
N ASP A 76 -6.96 -3.62 -1.57
CA ASP A 76 -7.40 -2.81 -2.73
C ASP A 76 -6.24 -2.02 -3.32
N TRP A 77 -5.33 -1.54 -2.46
CA TRP A 77 -4.08 -0.91 -2.87
C TRP A 77 -2.98 -1.91 -3.28
N SER A 78 -3.16 -3.22 -3.06
CA SER A 78 -2.20 -4.25 -3.47
C SER A 78 -2.24 -4.60 -4.95
N ASP A 79 -3.35 -4.28 -5.63
CA ASP A 79 -3.40 -4.32 -7.08
C ASP A 79 -2.32 -3.41 -7.66
N PHE A 80 -1.59 -3.89 -8.68
CA PHE A 80 -0.40 -3.20 -9.13
C PHE A 80 -0.69 -1.89 -9.89
N VAL A 81 -1.86 -1.79 -10.51
CA VAL A 81 -2.34 -0.53 -11.13
C VAL A 81 -2.68 0.47 -10.02
N SER A 82 -3.41 0.02 -8.99
CA SER A 82 -3.74 0.84 -7.81
C SER A 82 -2.48 1.30 -7.06
N LEU A 83 -1.50 0.41 -6.85
CA LEU A 83 -0.24 0.76 -6.17
C LEU A 83 0.54 1.82 -6.94
N LYS A 84 0.61 1.69 -8.27
CA LYS A 84 1.21 2.71 -9.14
C LYS A 84 0.46 4.03 -9.03
N SER A 85 -0.87 4.01 -9.11
CA SER A 85 -1.68 5.24 -9.04
C SER A 85 -1.54 5.93 -7.68
N LEU A 86 -1.43 5.18 -6.59
CA LEU A 86 -1.14 5.70 -5.24
C LEU A 86 0.19 6.44 -5.22
N ALA A 87 1.26 5.83 -5.73
CA ALA A 87 2.59 6.44 -5.76
C ALA A 87 2.60 7.78 -6.51
N PHE A 88 1.97 7.84 -7.69
CA PHE A 88 1.86 9.09 -8.45
C PHE A 88 0.99 10.12 -7.77
N THR A 89 -0.10 9.70 -7.13
CA THR A 89 -0.97 10.59 -6.36
C THR A 89 -0.20 11.23 -5.22
N LEU A 90 0.54 10.46 -4.44
CA LEU A 90 1.33 10.97 -3.32
C LEU A 90 2.53 11.80 -3.80
N GLN A 91 3.18 11.44 -4.90
CA GLN A 91 4.26 12.25 -5.49
C GLN A 91 3.76 13.64 -5.89
N LYS A 92 2.59 13.72 -6.55
CA LYS A 92 1.97 15.01 -6.90
C LYS A 92 1.52 15.78 -5.65
N SER A 93 1.01 15.07 -4.65
CA SER A 93 0.56 15.67 -3.38
C SER A 93 1.73 16.25 -2.59
N ASN A 94 2.88 15.56 -2.55
CA ASN A 94 4.13 16.04 -1.97
C ASN A 94 4.60 17.36 -2.60
N VAL A 95 4.51 17.49 -3.93
CA VAL A 95 4.88 18.72 -4.64
C VAL A 95 3.87 19.84 -4.37
N ALA A 96 2.57 19.52 -4.38
CA ALA A 96 1.50 20.49 -4.14
C ALA A 96 1.35 20.90 -2.67
N ARG A 97 1.89 20.12 -1.74
CA ARG A 97 1.66 20.23 -0.28
C ARG A 97 0.17 20.19 0.08
N GLU A 98 -0.58 19.41 -0.66
CA GLU A 98 -2.01 19.18 -0.50
C GLU A 98 -2.31 17.78 -1.03
N LEU A 99 -3.16 17.01 -0.34
CA LEU A 99 -3.55 15.69 -0.81
C LEU A 99 -4.45 15.82 -2.05
N LEU A 100 -4.00 15.29 -3.19
CA LEU A 100 -4.69 15.37 -4.47
C LEU A 100 -5.38 14.06 -4.82
N ARG A 101 -6.30 14.11 -5.80
CA ARG A 101 -6.96 12.93 -6.40
C ARG A 101 -7.73 12.08 -5.40
N THR A 102 -8.32 12.74 -4.41
CA THR A 102 -9.24 12.13 -3.45
C THR A 102 -10.51 12.98 -3.36
N ASN A 103 -11.56 12.37 -2.82
CA ASN A 103 -12.84 12.99 -2.49
C ASN A 103 -12.90 13.38 -0.99
N LEU A 104 -11.75 13.44 -0.31
CA LEU A 104 -11.64 13.99 1.04
C LEU A 104 -12.03 15.47 1.04
N ASP A 105 -12.47 15.96 2.20
CA ASP A 105 -12.80 17.37 2.31
C ASP A 105 -11.54 18.22 2.15
N LYS A 106 -11.70 19.37 1.49
CA LYS A 106 -10.58 20.27 1.18
C LYS A 106 -9.80 20.70 2.43
N SER A 107 -10.49 20.85 3.57
CA SER A 107 -9.84 21.28 4.82
C SER A 107 -8.91 20.21 5.39
N THR A 108 -9.20 18.93 5.14
CA THR A 108 -8.32 17.81 5.46
C THR A 108 -7.17 17.74 4.47
N CYS A 109 -7.42 17.82 3.15
CA CYS A 109 -6.36 17.76 2.14
C CYS A 109 -5.27 18.84 2.31
N GLN A 110 -5.66 20.05 2.74
CA GLN A 110 -4.72 21.16 2.98
C GLN A 110 -3.80 20.96 4.19
N LYS A 111 -4.09 20.00 5.07
CA LYS A 111 -3.23 19.63 6.20
C LYS A 111 -2.20 18.58 5.81
N TYR A 112 -2.12 18.22 4.53
CA TYR A 112 -1.24 17.18 4.05
C TYR A 112 0.22 17.52 4.34
N GLU A 113 0.90 16.61 5.02
CA GLU A 113 2.34 16.65 5.21
C GLU A 113 3.02 15.69 4.24
N GLN A 114 4.24 16.04 3.84
CA GLN A 114 4.99 15.25 2.88
C GLN A 114 5.23 13.83 3.42
N ILE A 115 4.83 12.83 2.64
CA ILE A 115 5.09 11.42 2.96
C ILE A 115 6.39 10.99 2.29
N ASP A 116 7.25 10.28 3.00
CA ASP A 116 8.45 9.67 2.42
C ASP A 116 8.04 8.52 1.48
N LEU A 117 8.34 8.68 0.20
CA LEU A 117 8.00 7.70 -0.84
C LEU A 117 9.17 6.78 -1.19
N LYS A 118 10.30 6.85 -0.48
CA LYS A 118 11.51 6.11 -0.85
C LYS A 118 11.26 4.60 -0.93
N LEU A 119 10.63 4.00 0.08
CA LEU A 119 10.37 2.55 0.11
C LEU A 119 9.41 2.13 -1.00
N LEU A 120 8.30 2.87 -1.19
CA LEU A 120 7.35 2.61 -2.26
C LEU A 120 7.97 2.78 -3.65
N GLY A 121 8.76 3.85 -3.85
CA GLY A 121 9.44 4.13 -5.10
C GLY A 121 10.51 3.09 -5.45
N ASP A 122 11.34 2.71 -4.46
CA ASP A 122 12.35 1.66 -4.61
C ASP A 122 11.68 0.32 -4.96
N TYR A 123 10.56 -0.01 -4.31
CA TYR A 123 9.77 -1.21 -4.61
C TYR A 123 9.26 -1.19 -6.06
N LEU A 124 8.52 -0.14 -6.45
CA LEU A 124 7.94 -0.02 -7.79
C LEU A 124 9.02 -0.03 -8.90
N SER A 125 10.17 0.59 -8.66
CA SER A 125 11.28 0.61 -9.61
C SER A 125 11.87 -0.78 -9.87
N ARG A 126 11.94 -1.65 -8.84
CA ARG A 126 12.36 -3.06 -9.01
C ARG A 126 11.43 -3.85 -9.95
N TYR A 127 10.18 -3.42 -10.04
CA TYR A 127 9.17 -3.98 -10.96
C TYR A 127 8.96 -3.12 -12.20
N THR A 128 10.00 -2.37 -12.61
CA THR A 128 10.08 -1.63 -13.88
C THR A 128 8.97 -0.61 -14.09
N VAL A 129 8.38 -0.10 -13.01
CA VAL A 129 7.45 1.03 -13.09
C VAL A 129 8.26 2.29 -13.32
N ASN A 130 7.93 3.03 -14.37
CA ASN A 130 8.51 4.34 -14.60
C ASN A 130 7.81 5.35 -13.69
N LEU A 131 8.54 5.95 -12.73
CA LEU A 131 8.03 6.94 -11.78
C LEU A 131 8.12 8.39 -12.28
N GLU A 132 8.66 8.60 -13.47
CA GLU A 132 8.73 9.91 -14.14
C GLU A 132 7.58 10.09 -15.13
N ASN A 133 7.06 9.00 -15.68
CA ASN A 133 6.00 9.00 -16.67
C ASN A 133 4.86 8.04 -16.31
N GLU A 134 3.80 8.61 -15.71
CA GLU A 134 2.59 7.92 -15.28
C GLU A 134 1.87 7.16 -16.40
N SER A 135 1.97 7.61 -17.65
CA SER A 135 1.27 6.97 -18.78
C SER A 135 1.96 5.71 -19.31
N LEU A 136 3.19 5.43 -18.89
CA LEU A 136 3.89 4.21 -19.29
C LEU A 136 3.44 3.01 -18.47
N ASP A 137 3.03 1.96 -19.16
CA ASP A 137 2.70 0.70 -18.53
C ASP A 137 3.94 -0.05 -18.04
N PHE A 138 3.69 -1.00 -17.14
CA PHE A 138 4.65 -1.98 -16.65
C PHE A 138 4.43 -3.34 -17.34
N PRO A 139 5.44 -4.24 -17.33
CA PRO A 139 5.28 -5.58 -17.88
C PRO A 139 4.12 -6.36 -17.23
N ILE A 140 3.31 -7.04 -18.06
CA ILE A 140 2.17 -7.86 -17.60
C ILE A 140 2.59 -8.98 -16.63
N SER A 141 3.82 -9.46 -16.71
CA SER A 141 4.37 -10.43 -15.77
C SER A 141 4.40 -9.91 -14.33
N ASN A 142 4.66 -8.61 -14.14
CA ASN A 142 4.71 -8.01 -12.81
C ASN A 142 3.30 -7.81 -12.24
N TYR A 143 2.33 -7.50 -13.10
CA TYR A 143 0.92 -7.50 -12.72
C TYR A 143 0.48 -8.90 -12.24
N ASN A 144 0.76 -9.95 -13.01
CA ASN A 144 0.41 -11.32 -12.65
C ASN A 144 1.07 -11.78 -11.35
N LEU A 145 2.33 -11.38 -11.11
CA LEU A 145 3.01 -11.62 -9.84
C LEU A 145 2.26 -10.96 -8.68
N HIS A 146 1.85 -9.70 -8.84
CA HIS A 146 1.10 -8.98 -7.82
C HIS A 146 -0.26 -9.61 -7.53
N GLN A 147 -0.97 -10.12 -8.55
CA GLN A 147 -2.18 -10.92 -8.33
C GLN A 147 -1.90 -12.14 -7.44
N GLY A 148 -0.75 -12.80 -7.62
CA GLY A 148 -0.28 -13.86 -6.73
C GLY A 148 -0.02 -13.37 -5.30
N VAL A 149 0.71 -12.26 -5.15
CA VAL A 149 0.99 -11.62 -3.85
C VAL A 149 -0.31 -11.30 -3.10
N SER A 150 -1.27 -10.63 -3.74
CA SER A 150 -2.56 -10.28 -3.15
C SER A 150 -3.34 -11.51 -2.70
N ASN A 151 -3.33 -12.59 -3.49
CA ASN A 151 -4.02 -13.83 -3.15
C ASN A 151 -3.40 -14.52 -1.93
N VAL A 152 -2.07 -14.56 -1.84
CA VAL A 152 -1.39 -15.14 -0.68
C VAL A 152 -1.71 -14.31 0.56
N ILE A 153 -1.55 -12.98 0.51
CA ILE A 153 -1.83 -12.10 1.67
C ILE A 153 -3.28 -12.23 2.12
N LYS A 154 -4.24 -12.23 1.18
CA LYS A 154 -5.65 -12.44 1.48
C LYS A 154 -5.91 -13.75 2.22
N SER A 155 -5.10 -14.79 1.97
CA SER A 155 -5.22 -16.05 2.68
C SER A 155 -4.69 -15.96 4.12
N LEU A 156 -3.73 -15.08 4.41
CA LEU A 156 -3.09 -14.91 5.72
C LEU A 156 -3.99 -14.12 6.69
N LEU A 157 -4.61 -13.05 6.18
CA LEU A 157 -5.35 -12.03 6.93
C LEU A 157 -6.79 -12.42 7.31
#